data_AF-A0A1F3VHW6-F1
#
_entry.id   AF-A0A1F3VHW6-F1
#
_cell.length_a   1.000
_cell.length_b   1.000
_cell.length_c   1.000
_cell.angle_alpha   90.00
_cell.angle_beta   90.00
_cell.angle_gamma   90.00
#
_symmetry.space_group_name_H-M   'P 1'
#
loop_
_entity.id
_entity.type
_entity.pdbx_description
1 polymer ?
#
loop_
_entity_poly.entity_id
_entity_poly.type
_entity_poly.pdbx_seq_one_letter_code
_entity_poly.pdbx_strand_id
1 'polypeptide(L)'
;MLAPLFSLYGKVISFEVSSSRIQDFSFFTVCKEQGISHPIIIEEKGPVVLDCMGTDVNVSEFCQKKFVDDKRLLRGVISSKAKKVMCQFGSEAVLKLSCDKERDKVFCQDSKRGCLQLKNFYAFNLELVHHSLVEEVFNKTNISCYYQVKLSSDEIKSLNKDASD
;
A
#
# COMPACT_ATOMS: atom_id res chain seq x y z
N MET A 1 -16.18 10.79 -2.64
CA MET A 1 -16.19 10.07 -1.35
C MET A 1 -15.14 8.97 -1.40
N LEU A 2 -13.93 9.24 -0.91
CA LEU A 2 -12.86 8.25 -0.82
C LEU A 2 -13.12 7.37 0.41
N ALA A 3 -13.39 6.08 0.17
CA ALA A 3 -13.57 5.11 1.24
C ALA A 3 -12.23 4.89 1.98
N PRO A 4 -12.24 4.62 3.30
CA PRO A 4 -11.03 4.36 4.05
C PRO A 4 -10.44 3.04 3.58
N LEU A 5 -9.26 3.09 2.97
CA LEU A 5 -8.46 1.90 2.67
C LEU A 5 -8.02 1.28 4.01
N PHE A 6 -8.50 0.07 4.26
CA PHE A 6 -8.43 -0.62 5.56
C PHE A 6 -7.00 -0.70 6.13
N SER A 7 -6.90 -0.35 7.41
CA SER A 7 -5.68 -0.32 8.22
C SER A 7 -5.29 -1.73 8.66
N LEU A 8 -4.19 -2.27 8.15
CA LEU A 8 -3.49 -3.42 8.76
C LEU A 8 -2.86 -3.06 10.11
N TYR A 9 -2.53 -1.77 10.28
CA TYR A 9 -1.90 -1.18 11.47
C TYR A 9 -2.44 0.24 11.67
N GLY A 10 -2.48 0.72 12.90
CA GLY A 10 -2.94 2.07 13.25
C GLY A 10 -4.42 2.30 12.95
N LYS A 11 -4.90 3.49 13.28
CA LYS A 11 -5.96 4.10 12.47
C LYS A 11 -5.24 4.98 11.45
N VAL A 12 -5.20 4.56 10.18
CA VAL A 12 -4.79 5.44 9.08
C VAL A 12 -5.69 6.67 9.10
N ILE A 13 -5.09 7.83 9.30
CA ILE A 13 -5.75 9.13 9.28
C ILE A 13 -5.93 9.56 7.83
N SER A 14 -4.84 9.53 7.06
CA SER A 14 -4.88 9.75 5.63
C SER A 14 -3.82 8.93 4.91
N PHE A 15 -4.14 8.58 3.66
CA PHE A 15 -3.20 8.00 2.72
C PHE A 15 -3.44 8.64 1.36
N GLU A 16 -2.56 9.58 1.02
CA GLU A 16 -2.65 10.40 -0.18
C GLU A 16 -1.58 9.95 -1.16
N VAL A 17 -1.92 9.89 -2.45
CA VAL A 17 -1.04 9.38 -3.51
C VAL A 17 -1.04 10.34 -4.70
N SER A 18 0.15 10.79 -5.09
CA SER A 18 0.35 11.61 -6.29
C SER A 18 0.48 10.72 -7.53
N SER A 19 -0.08 11.17 -8.66
CA SER A 19 -0.10 10.43 -9.94
C SER A 19 -0.63 8.99 -9.79
N SER A 20 -1.72 8.85 -9.02
CA SER A 20 -2.28 7.55 -8.65
C SER A 20 -2.83 6.80 -9.87
N ARG A 21 -2.37 5.56 -10.06
CA ARG A 21 -2.93 4.58 -11.00
C ARG A 21 -3.28 3.31 -10.26
N ILE A 22 -4.39 2.68 -10.62
CA ILE A 22 -4.81 1.40 -10.05
C ILE A 22 -4.95 0.39 -11.18
N GLN A 23 -4.42 -0.82 -10.97
CA GLN A 23 -4.71 -1.96 -11.82
C GLN A 23 -5.45 -3.03 -11.03
N ASP A 24 -6.62 -3.40 -11.54
CA ASP A 24 -7.55 -4.33 -10.91
C ASP A 24 -7.38 -5.74 -11.46
N PHE A 25 -7.43 -6.73 -10.56
CA PHE A 25 -7.48 -8.14 -10.89
C PHE A 25 -8.66 -8.79 -10.17
N SER A 26 -9.42 -9.62 -10.87
CA SER A 26 -10.43 -10.43 -10.20
C SER A 26 -9.76 -11.41 -9.22
N PHE A 27 -10.45 -11.77 -8.14
CA PHE A 27 -9.97 -12.80 -7.23
C PHE A 27 -9.65 -14.11 -7.97
N PHE A 28 -10.49 -14.49 -8.94
CA PHE A 28 -10.28 -15.67 -9.77
C PHE A 28 -8.94 -15.61 -10.53
N THR A 29 -8.63 -14.46 -11.16
CA THR A 29 -7.37 -14.25 -11.88
C THR A 29 -6.17 -14.41 -10.95
N VAL A 30 -6.24 -13.82 -9.76
CA VAL A 30 -5.16 -13.87 -8.77
C VAL A 30 -4.92 -15.31 -8.33
N CYS A 31 -5.96 -16.04 -7.93
CA CYS A 31 -5.85 -17.44 -7.53
C CYS A 31 -5.29 -18.32 -8.66
N LYS A 32 -5.76 -18.12 -9.90
CA LYS A 32 -5.28 -18.87 -11.08
C LYS A 32 -3.80 -18.61 -11.37
N GLU A 33 -3.35 -17.36 -11.26
CA GLU A 33 -1.93 -17.01 -11.43
C GLU A 33 -1.04 -17.55 -10.31
N GLN A 34 -1.61 -17.98 -9.17
CA GLN A 34 -0.90 -18.74 -8.13
C GLN A 34 -0.96 -20.26 -8.34
N GLY A 35 -1.43 -20.74 -9.49
CA GLY A 35 -1.46 -22.16 -9.84
C GLY A 35 -2.71 -22.92 -9.41
N ILE A 36 -3.69 -22.24 -8.80
CA ILE A 36 -4.92 -22.86 -8.32
C ILE A 36 -5.91 -22.92 -9.48
N SER A 37 -6.02 -24.09 -10.08
CA SER A 37 -6.89 -24.33 -11.24
C SER A 37 -8.33 -24.49 -10.78
N HIS A 38 -9.23 -23.65 -11.31
CA HIS A 38 -10.67 -23.63 -10.98
C HIS A 38 -10.97 -23.29 -9.50
N PRO A 39 -10.63 -22.09 -9.02
CA PRO A 39 -10.98 -21.66 -7.67
C PRO A 39 -12.49 -21.43 -7.56
N ILE A 40 -13.21 -22.41 -7.01
CA ILE A 40 -14.67 -22.36 -6.81
C ILE A 40 -15.02 -21.57 -5.55
N ILE A 41 -14.21 -21.72 -4.49
CA ILE A 41 -14.40 -21.05 -3.20
C ILE A 41 -13.24 -20.08 -3.02
N ILE A 42 -13.56 -18.79 -2.95
CA ILE A 42 -12.59 -17.73 -2.71
C ILE A 42 -13.10 -16.83 -1.59
N GLU A 43 -12.31 -16.70 -0.52
CA GLU A 43 -12.68 -15.95 0.67
C GLU A 43 -11.62 -14.89 0.99
N GLU A 44 -12.03 -13.83 1.68
CA GLU A 44 -11.12 -12.77 2.10
C GLU A 44 -10.73 -12.99 3.56
N LYS A 45 -9.45 -13.18 3.85
CA LYS A 45 -8.91 -13.35 5.22
C LYS A 45 -8.27 -12.07 5.77
N GLY A 46 -8.71 -10.93 5.25
CA GLY A 46 -8.19 -9.62 5.62
C GLY A 46 -7.94 -8.74 4.40
N PRO A 47 -7.22 -7.63 4.57
CA PRO A 47 -7.05 -6.64 3.50
C PRO A 47 -5.97 -7.03 2.48
N VAL A 48 -5.16 -8.06 2.76
CA VAL A 48 -4.08 -8.50 1.86
C VAL A 48 -3.99 -10.02 1.67
N VAL A 49 -4.90 -10.80 2.25
CA VAL A 49 -4.90 -12.25 2.14
C VAL A 49 -6.21 -12.72 1.51
N LEU A 50 -6.09 -13.41 0.38
CA LEU A 50 -7.18 -14.17 -0.25
C LEU A 50 -6.98 -15.65 0.08
N ASP A 51 -8.01 -16.31 0.59
CA ASP A 51 -8.06 -17.75 0.64
C ASP A 51 -8.62 -18.27 -0.70
N CYS A 52 -7.76 -18.94 -1.45
CA CYS A 52 -8.09 -19.59 -2.70
C CYS A 52 -8.22 -21.11 -2.45
N MET A 53 -9.40 -21.57 -2.03
CA MET A 53 -9.70 -22.99 -1.74
C MET A 53 -8.76 -23.67 -0.73
N GLY A 54 -8.51 -23.03 0.40
CA GLY A 54 -7.63 -23.50 1.47
C GLY A 54 -6.18 -23.08 1.32
N THR A 55 -5.83 -22.35 0.25
CA THR A 55 -4.49 -21.80 0.04
C THR A 55 -4.49 -20.29 0.23
N ASP A 56 -3.73 -19.81 1.20
CA ASP A 56 -3.60 -18.37 1.47
C ASP A 56 -2.68 -17.71 0.44
N VAL A 57 -3.21 -16.72 -0.27
CA VAL A 57 -2.51 -15.91 -1.27
C VAL A 57 -2.35 -14.48 -0.74
N ASN A 58 -1.09 -14.07 -0.56
CA ASN A 58 -0.75 -12.69 -0.24
C ASN A 58 -0.82 -11.81 -1.50
N VAL A 59 -1.80 -10.91 -1.55
CA VAL A 59 -2.05 -10.08 -2.73
C VAL A 59 -0.99 -8.99 -2.93
N SER A 60 -0.30 -8.59 -1.85
CA SER A 60 0.82 -7.67 -1.95
C SER A 60 2.00 -8.34 -2.67
N GLU A 61 2.30 -9.59 -2.33
CA GLU A 61 3.33 -10.38 -3.03
C GLU A 61 2.94 -10.66 -4.48
N PHE A 62 1.66 -10.96 -4.75
CA PHE A 62 1.15 -11.08 -6.11
C PHE A 62 1.45 -9.83 -6.94
N CYS A 63 1.11 -8.63 -6.44
CA CYS A 63 1.40 -7.38 -7.15
C CYS A 63 2.90 -7.16 -7.34
N GLN A 64 3.73 -7.44 -6.33
CA GLN A 64 5.18 -7.30 -6.43
C GLN A 64 5.79 -8.22 -7.50
N LYS A 65 5.38 -9.49 -7.54
CA LYS A 65 5.84 -10.45 -8.54
C LYS A 65 5.39 -10.06 -9.95
N LYS A 66 4.17 -9.55 -10.08
CA LYS A 66 3.58 -9.16 -11.37
C LYS A 66 4.19 -7.88 -11.95
N PHE A 67 4.62 -6.95 -11.08
CA PHE A 67 5.16 -5.65 -11.47
C PHE A 67 6.56 -5.41 -10.89
N VAL A 68 7.43 -6.41 -11.01
CA VAL A 68 8.77 -6.39 -10.42
C VAL A 68 9.60 -5.18 -10.86
N ASP A 69 9.40 -4.70 -12.09
CA ASP A 69 10.15 -3.59 -12.68
C ASP A 69 9.49 -2.21 -12.50
N ASP A 70 8.23 -2.14 -12.00
CA ASP A 70 7.55 -0.85 -11.83
C ASP A 70 7.92 -0.21 -10.48
N LYS A 71 8.86 0.74 -10.52
CA LYS A 71 9.32 1.52 -9.36
C LYS A 71 8.20 2.32 -8.68
N ARG A 72 7.04 2.49 -9.31
CA ARG A 72 5.89 3.23 -8.76
C ARG A 72 4.92 2.34 -7.98
N LEU A 73 5.14 1.02 -7.93
CA LEU A 73 4.26 0.12 -7.18
C LEU A 73 4.28 0.48 -5.68
N LEU A 74 3.10 0.79 -5.14
CA LEU A 74 2.91 1.16 -3.74
C LEU A 74 2.53 -0.04 -2.88
N ARG A 75 1.47 -0.76 -3.28
CA ARG A 75 0.90 -1.89 -2.52
C ARG A 75 -0.11 -2.69 -3.33
N GLY A 76 -0.34 -3.93 -2.91
CA GLY A 76 -1.49 -4.73 -3.31
C GLY A 76 -2.50 -4.81 -2.17
N VAL A 77 -3.76 -4.51 -2.44
CA VAL A 77 -4.83 -4.58 -1.42
C VAL A 77 -6.09 -5.22 -1.98
N ILE A 78 -6.90 -5.81 -1.10
CA ILE A 78 -8.20 -6.35 -1.44
C ILE A 78 -9.26 -5.25 -1.37
N SER A 79 -10.04 -5.13 -2.43
CA SER A 79 -11.28 -4.38 -2.46
C SER A 79 -12.45 -5.33 -2.29
N SER A 80 -12.88 -5.51 -1.03
CA SER A 80 -14.00 -6.39 -0.68
C SER A 80 -15.29 -6.03 -1.41
N LYS A 81 -15.53 -4.72 -1.56
CA LYS A 81 -16.71 -4.20 -2.26
C LYS A 81 -16.71 -4.57 -3.74
N ALA A 82 -15.55 -4.51 -4.39
CA ALA A 82 -15.43 -4.78 -5.81
C ALA A 82 -15.07 -6.25 -6.12
N LYS A 83 -14.79 -7.07 -5.08
CA LYS A 83 -14.29 -8.45 -5.21
C LYS A 83 -13.07 -8.55 -6.12
N LYS A 84 -12.13 -7.61 -5.92
CA LYS A 84 -10.92 -7.46 -6.73
C LYS A 84 -9.70 -7.21 -5.87
N VAL A 85 -8.55 -7.62 -6.38
CA VAL A 85 -7.24 -7.17 -5.92
C VAL A 85 -6.86 -5.91 -6.69
N MET A 86 -6.47 -4.87 -5.97
CA MET A 86 -5.99 -3.61 -6.51
C MET A 86 -4.48 -3.54 -6.31
N CYS A 87 -3.72 -3.51 -7.41
CA CYS A 87 -2.33 -3.09 -7.38
C CYS A 87 -2.28 -1.57 -7.57
N GLN A 88 -1.87 -0.84 -6.53
CA GLN A 88 -1.86 0.62 -6.50
C GLN A 88 -0.46 1.13 -6.84
N PHE A 89 -0.38 2.15 -7.69
CA PHE A 89 0.84 2.81 -8.14
C PHE A 89 0.79 4.31 -7.86
N GLY A 90 1.94 4.93 -7.69
CA GLY A 90 2.07 6.39 -7.56
C GLY A 90 3.53 6.85 -7.55
N SER A 91 3.75 8.12 -7.87
CA SER A 91 5.07 8.76 -7.81
C SER A 91 5.43 9.18 -6.38
N GLU A 92 4.42 9.48 -5.57
CA GLU A 92 4.55 9.90 -4.18
C GLU A 92 3.43 9.32 -3.34
N ALA A 93 3.70 9.09 -2.05
CA ALA A 93 2.70 8.70 -1.08
C ALA A 93 2.92 9.40 0.27
N VAL A 94 1.85 9.96 0.83
CA VAL A 94 1.85 10.55 2.17
C VAL A 94 0.94 9.73 3.06
N LEU A 95 1.53 9.09 4.07
CA LEU A 95 0.81 8.29 5.06
C LEU A 95 0.79 9.04 6.39
N LYS A 96 -0.41 9.22 6.95
CA LYS A 96 -0.60 9.69 8.32
C LYS A 96 -1.29 8.60 9.14
N LEU A 97 -0.69 8.22 10.26
CA LEU A 97 -1.17 7.14 11.11
C LEU A 97 -1.23 7.58 12.57
N SER A 98 -2.36 7.28 13.21
CA SER A 98 -2.51 7.47 14.66
C SER A 98 -1.96 6.27 15.42
N CYS A 99 -1.14 6.56 16.43
CA CYS A 99 -0.54 5.58 17.33
C CYS A 99 -1.23 5.50 18.70
N ASP A 100 -2.50 5.92 18.79
CA ASP A 100 -3.26 5.94 20.05
C ASP A 100 -3.47 4.53 20.64
N LYS A 101 -3.43 3.49 19.81
CA LYS A 101 -3.59 2.10 20.23
C LYS A 101 -2.25 1.49 20.62
N GLU A 102 -2.22 0.69 21.68
CA GLU A 102 -0.98 0.04 22.18
C GLU A 102 -0.18 -0.68 21.09
N ARG A 103 -0.86 -1.44 20.22
CA ARG A 103 -0.23 -2.19 19.13
C ARG A 103 0.48 -1.30 18.09
N ASP A 104 0.11 -0.03 18.02
CA ASP A 104 0.54 0.94 17.01
C ASP A 104 1.60 1.91 17.56
N LYS A 105 1.76 1.98 18.89
CA LYS A 105 2.80 2.78 19.55
C LYS A 105 4.21 2.45 19.06
N VAL A 106 4.46 1.21 18.65
CA VAL A 106 5.76 0.78 18.11
C VAL A 106 6.19 1.63 16.91
N PHE A 107 5.26 2.12 16.10
CA PHE A 107 5.58 2.97 14.95
C PHE A 107 5.92 4.41 15.38
N CYS A 108 5.42 4.86 16.52
CA CYS A 108 5.62 6.24 17.00
C CYS A 108 6.76 6.41 18.01
N GLN A 109 7.49 5.36 18.36
CA GLN A 109 8.68 5.47 19.22
C GLN A 109 9.85 6.15 18.51
N ASP A 110 10.03 5.84 17.22
CA ASP A 110 11.04 6.43 16.34
C ASP A 110 10.40 6.64 14.97
N SER A 111 10.25 7.90 14.57
CA SER A 111 9.59 8.29 13.34
C SER A 111 10.22 7.65 12.09
N LYS A 112 11.55 7.57 12.04
CA LYS A 112 12.25 7.01 10.88
C LYS A 112 12.02 5.51 10.80
N ARG A 113 12.24 4.80 11.91
CA ARG A 113 12.06 3.35 12.00
C ARG A 113 10.60 2.96 11.76
N GLY A 114 9.65 3.70 12.33
CA GLY A 114 8.23 3.49 12.12
C GLY A 114 7.83 3.65 10.66
N CYS A 115 8.26 4.72 10.00
CA CYS A 115 8.01 4.90 8.57
C CYS A 115 8.68 3.84 7.71
N LEU A 116 9.90 3.40 8.05
CA LEU A 116 10.55 2.29 7.32
C LEU A 116 9.78 0.97 7.48
N GLN A 117 9.18 0.71 8.64
CA GLN A 117 8.30 -0.45 8.82
C GLN A 117 7.00 -0.31 8.02
N LEU A 118 6.39 0.88 8.02
CA LEU A 118 5.15 1.17 7.31
C LEU A 118 5.33 1.17 5.78
N LYS A 119 6.53 1.49 5.28
CA LYS A 119 6.88 1.41 3.85
C LYS A 119 6.52 0.05 3.25
N ASN A 120 6.75 -1.03 3.98
CA ASN A 120 6.44 -2.41 3.56
C ASN A 120 4.94 -2.73 3.47
N PHE A 121 4.05 -1.79 3.77
CA PHE A 121 2.60 -1.99 3.64
C PHE A 121 1.95 -0.95 2.74
N TYR A 122 2.57 0.23 2.62
CA TYR A 122 1.97 1.39 1.97
C TYR A 122 2.73 1.90 0.75
N ALA A 123 4.03 1.63 0.65
CA ALA A 123 4.91 2.28 -0.32
C ALA A 123 6.13 1.42 -0.70
N PHE A 124 5.91 0.15 -1.07
CA PHE A 124 6.96 -0.87 -1.25
C PHE A 124 8.19 -0.36 -2.01
N ASN A 125 7.99 0.21 -3.21
CA ASN A 125 9.08 0.59 -4.11
C ASN A 125 9.54 2.05 -3.96
N LEU A 126 8.90 2.84 -3.10
CA LEU A 126 9.24 4.26 -2.91
C LEU A 126 10.23 4.44 -1.77
N GLU A 127 11.06 5.46 -1.84
CA GLU A 127 11.99 5.80 -0.77
C GLU A 127 11.37 6.73 0.26
N LEU A 128 11.71 6.51 1.53
CA LEU A 128 11.35 7.44 2.60
C LEU A 128 12.18 8.71 2.45
N VAL A 129 11.52 9.83 2.16
CA VAL A 129 12.17 11.14 1.99
C VAL A 129 11.98 12.05 3.20
N HIS A 130 10.88 11.90 3.93
CA HIS A 130 10.62 12.66 5.13
C HIS A 130 9.77 11.86 6.12
N HIS A 131 9.95 12.13 7.40
CA HIS A 131 9.22 11.52 8.49
C HIS A 131 9.06 12.53 9.63
N SER A 132 7.93 12.49 10.33
CA SER A 132 7.70 13.35 11.49
C SER A 132 6.77 12.69 12.50
N LEU A 133 6.93 13.07 13.76
CA LEU A 133 5.98 12.79 14.84
C LEU A 133 5.30 14.10 15.22
N VAL A 134 3.99 14.01 15.39
CA VAL A 134 3.17 15.13 15.85
C VAL A 134 2.46 14.67 17.10
N GLU A 135 2.80 15.29 18.22
CA GLU A 135 2.02 15.17 19.45
C GLU A 135 0.85 16.15 19.38
N GLU A 136 -0.36 15.60 19.40
CA GLU A 136 -1.60 16.36 19.50
C GLU A 136 -2.01 16.50 20.98
N VAL A 137 -2.99 17.38 21.18
CA VAL A 137 -3.63 17.59 22.48
C VAL A 137 -4.11 16.25 23.05
N PHE A 138 -3.95 16.05 24.36
CA PHE A 138 -4.26 14.81 25.09
C PHE A 138 -3.29 13.63 24.85
N ASN A 139 -2.00 13.90 24.59
CA ASN A 139 -0.95 12.88 24.42
C ASN A 139 -1.21 11.91 23.27
N LYS A 140 -1.98 12.34 22.27
CA LYS A 140 -2.15 11.56 21.04
C LYS A 140 -0.94 11.76 20.16
N THR A 141 -0.35 10.68 19.70
CA THR A 141 0.86 10.75 18.85
C THR A 141 0.52 10.24 17.47
N ASN A 142 0.80 11.06 16.47
CA ASN A 142 0.62 10.73 15.07
C ASN A 142 1.97 10.69 14.38
N ILE A 143 2.16 9.72 13.49
CA ILE A 143 3.32 9.65 12.60
C ILE A 143 2.90 10.04 11.18
N SER A 144 3.72 10.87 10.54
CA SER A 144 3.59 11.20 9.12
C SER A 144 4.80 10.71 8.35
N CYS A 145 4.56 9.96 7.27
CA CYS A 145 5.59 9.38 6.42
C CYS A 145 5.40 9.83 4.98
N TYR A 146 6.48 10.29 4.37
CA TYR A 146 6.49 10.82 3.01
C TYR A 146 7.41 9.96 2.17
N TYR A 147 6.85 9.37 1.12
CA TYR A 147 7.55 8.45 0.23
C TYR A 147 7.55 9.00 -1.19
N GLN A 148 8.66 8.84 -1.92
CA GLN A 148 8.78 9.25 -3.31
C GLN A 148 9.60 8.25 -4.12
N VAL A 149 9.32 8.14 -5.42
CA VAL A 149 10.10 7.28 -6.31
C VAL A 149 11.53 7.81 -6.42
N LYS A 150 12.51 6.91 -6.31
CA LYS A 150 13.91 7.25 -6.60
C LYS A 150 14.11 7.33 -8.11
N LEU A 151 13.91 8.52 -8.66
CA LEU A 151 14.13 8.79 -10.08
C LEU A 151 15.57 9.27 -10.31
N SER A 152 16.21 8.73 -11.35
CA SER A 152 17.36 9.39 -11.95
C SER A 152 16.91 10.64 -12.74
N SER A 153 17.84 11.57 -12.99
CA SER A 153 17.54 12.83 -13.69
C SER A 153 16.91 12.62 -15.08
N ASP A 154 17.17 11.48 -15.72
CA ASP A 154 16.63 11.14 -17.04
C ASP A 154 15.20 10.57 -16.96
N GLU A 155 14.86 9.83 -15.91
CA GLU A 155 13.52 9.27 -15.69
C GLU A 155 12.48 10.36 -15.32
N ILE A 156 12.93 11.46 -14.69
CA ILE A 156 12.07 12.63 -14.40
C ILE A 156 11.57 13.28 -15.71
N LYS A 157 12.40 13.30 -16.77
CA LYS A 157 12.05 13.94 -18.04
C LYS A 157 11.04 13.14 -18.85
N SER A 158 11.07 11.81 -18.77
CA SER A 158 10.09 10.94 -19.46
C SER A 158 8.72 10.97 -18.80
N LEU A 159 8.65 11.03 -17.46
CA LEU A 159 7.38 11.04 -16.74
C LEU A 159 6.52 12.29 -16.96
N ASN A 160 7.15 13.44 -17.26
CA ASN A 160 6.42 14.69 -17.54
C ASN A 160 5.83 14.72 -18.97
N LYS A 161 6.23 13.81 -19.87
CA LYS A 161 5.63 13.70 -21.20
C LYS A 161 4.29 12.97 -21.16
N ASP A 162 4.18 11.90 -20.39
CA ASP A 162 2.97 11.06 -20.32
C ASP A 162 1.81 11.71 -19.54
N ALA A 163 2.04 12.85 -18.89
CA ALA A 163 1.03 13.62 -18.15
C ALA A 163 0.45 14.80 -18.96
N SER A 164 0.88 15.00 -20.21
CA SER A 164 0.48 16.12 -21.08
C SER A 164 -0.31 15.72 -22.34
N ASP A 165 -0.70 14.45 -22.48
CA ASP A 165 -1.57 13.96 -23.56
C ASP A 165 -2.93 13.47 -23.05
#